data_AF-A0A090VGF9-F1
#
_entry.id   AF-A0A090VGF9-F1
#
_cell.length_a   1.000
_cell.length_b   1.000
_cell.length_c   1.000
_cell.angle_alpha   90.00
_cell.angle_beta   90.00
_cell.angle_gamma   90.00
#
_symmetry.space_group_name_H-M   'P 1'
#
loop_
_entity.id
_entity.type
_entity.pdbx_description
1 polymer ?
#
loop_
_entity_poly.entity_id
_entity_poly.type
_entity_poly.pdbx_seq_one_letter_code
_entity_poly.pdbx_strand_id
1 'polypeptide(L)'
;MDVATQSMIDLTKLTDESKIIQEDLLSRLNEKMASKQKDLDELKQENDLRDQGIVSAPKPFKSVTAENAALEALKADVENVITNRDEKIKEIEKLYNERRKKVKSKQDPVNVIYLDAIELLYKEQQEAKRAQERLVSTLEDIKIATDIERKRRIKKANYDNEDDRYNKDRAALNYIKESTAVSAEPLTESDFDFGDVQSNIQIVKNVAKAESGYYMVIAVHADEAQRDAFLTKAVAAGQSNIDFFYDVTSSKYFIYSQKFDYIETASRALKNKNNAPYNSKMSMVRIEN
;
A
#
# COMPACT_ATOMS: atom_id res chain seq x y z
N MET A 1 -41.31 9.21 -46.79
CA MET A 1 -41.08 8.68 -45.42
C MET A 1 -41.70 9.65 -44.43
N ASP A 2 -42.25 9.17 -43.31
CA ASP A 2 -42.67 10.07 -42.23
C ASP A 2 -41.45 10.57 -41.43
N VAL A 3 -41.61 11.69 -40.73
CA VAL A 3 -40.52 12.35 -39.98
C VAL A 3 -39.91 11.43 -38.92
N ALA A 4 -40.73 10.60 -38.26
CA ALA A 4 -40.26 9.65 -37.25
C ALA A 4 -39.33 8.58 -37.84
N THR A 5 -39.60 8.15 -39.07
CA THR A 5 -38.77 7.18 -39.80
C THR A 5 -37.39 7.75 -40.11
N GLN A 6 -37.32 9.01 -40.58
CA GLN A 6 -36.05 9.65 -40.87
C GLN A 6 -35.23 9.88 -39.59
N SER A 7 -35.86 10.40 -38.53
CA SER A 7 -35.20 10.60 -37.23
C SER A 7 -34.64 9.31 -36.64
N MET A 8 -35.34 8.18 -36.81
CA MET A 8 -34.83 6.88 -36.36
C MET A 8 -33.63 6.41 -37.18
N ILE A 9 -33.65 6.53 -38.51
CA ILE A 9 -32.50 6.15 -39.36
C ILE A 9 -31.24 6.94 -38.96
N ASP A 10 -31.39 8.23 -38.72
CA ASP A 10 -30.27 9.10 -38.35
C ASP A 10 -29.74 8.75 -36.94
N LEU A 11 -30.63 8.47 -35.98
CA LEU A 11 -30.23 8.01 -34.64
C LEU A 11 -29.56 6.64 -34.66
N THR A 12 -30.03 5.67 -35.46
CA THR A 12 -29.39 4.37 -35.58
C THR A 12 -27.95 4.50 -36.10
N LYS A 13 -27.72 5.31 -37.14
CA LYS A 13 -26.36 5.59 -37.64
C LYS A 13 -25.45 6.20 -36.58
N LEU A 14 -25.95 7.18 -35.82
CA LEU A 14 -25.20 7.77 -34.70
C LEU A 14 -24.90 6.77 -33.58
N THR A 15 -25.69 5.71 -33.47
CA THR A 15 -25.48 4.64 -32.49
C THR A 15 -24.44 3.63 -32.98
N ASP A 16 -24.34 3.40 -34.29
CA ASP A 16 -23.27 2.60 -34.92
C ASP A 16 -21.91 3.29 -34.82
N GLU A 17 -21.83 4.60 -35.07
CA GLU A 17 -20.60 5.37 -34.86
C GLU A 17 -20.15 5.36 -33.40
N SER A 18 -21.11 5.51 -32.48
CA SER A 18 -20.85 5.44 -31.03
C SER A 18 -20.35 4.06 -30.59
N LYS A 19 -20.76 2.99 -31.28
CA LYS A 19 -20.29 1.62 -31.01
C LYS A 19 -18.80 1.49 -31.33
N ILE A 20 -18.36 2.01 -32.47
CA ILE A 20 -16.94 1.95 -32.88
C ILE A 20 -16.05 2.65 -31.83
N ILE A 21 -16.47 3.83 -31.36
CA ILE A 21 -15.76 4.57 -30.31
C ILE A 21 -15.73 3.77 -29.01
N GLN A 22 -16.85 3.17 -28.62
CA GLN A 22 -16.96 2.34 -27.43
C GLN A 22 -16.01 1.12 -27.49
N GLU A 23 -15.97 0.43 -28.63
CA GLU A 23 -15.08 -0.72 -28.86
C GLU A 23 -13.60 -0.34 -28.81
N ASP A 24 -13.21 0.80 -29.42
CA ASP A 24 -11.84 1.33 -29.34
C ASP A 24 -11.42 1.62 -27.89
N LEU A 25 -12.28 2.33 -27.13
CA LEU A 25 -11.98 2.69 -25.75
C LEU A 25 -11.87 1.44 -24.85
N LEU A 26 -12.76 0.45 -25.04
CA LEU A 26 -12.68 -0.82 -24.33
C LEU A 26 -11.41 -1.60 -24.68
N SER A 27 -11.00 -1.61 -25.95
CA SER A 27 -9.75 -2.24 -26.39
C SER A 27 -8.53 -1.59 -25.74
N ARG A 28 -8.47 -0.24 -25.75
CA ARG A 28 -7.39 0.51 -25.11
C ARG A 28 -7.35 0.29 -23.59
N LEU A 29 -8.52 0.18 -22.95
CA LEU A 29 -8.59 -0.13 -21.51
C LEU A 29 -8.07 -1.54 -21.23
N ASN A 30 -8.40 -2.51 -22.08
CA ASN A 30 -7.90 -3.88 -22.02
C ASN A 30 -6.38 -3.95 -22.22
N GLU A 31 -5.81 -3.21 -23.17
CA GLU A 31 -4.36 -3.11 -23.36
C GLU A 31 -3.64 -2.55 -22.12
N LYS A 32 -4.20 -1.51 -21.50
CA LYS A 32 -3.67 -0.95 -20.25
C LYS A 32 -3.74 -1.96 -19.10
N MET A 33 -4.83 -2.70 -18.99
CA MET A 33 -4.98 -3.78 -18.01
C MET A 33 -3.93 -4.87 -18.23
N ALA A 34 -3.72 -5.31 -19.48
CA ALA A 34 -2.71 -6.31 -19.81
C ALA A 34 -1.28 -5.83 -19.49
N SER A 35 -0.96 -4.56 -19.74
CA SER A 35 0.34 -3.98 -19.33
C SER A 35 0.52 -4.00 -17.82
N LYS A 36 -0.51 -3.62 -17.04
CA LYS A 36 -0.44 -3.64 -15.58
C LYS A 36 -0.36 -5.06 -15.01
N GLN A 37 -1.03 -6.02 -15.64
CA GLN A 37 -0.91 -7.44 -15.29
C GLN A 37 0.53 -7.93 -15.52
N LYS A 38 1.12 -7.57 -16.66
CA LYS A 38 2.53 -7.89 -16.95
C LYS A 38 3.48 -7.28 -15.93
N ASP A 39 3.31 -6.01 -15.56
CA ASP A 39 4.13 -5.36 -14.54
C ASP A 39 4.00 -6.06 -13.17
N LEU A 40 2.80 -6.53 -12.81
CA LEU A 40 2.56 -7.32 -11.60
C LEU A 40 3.27 -8.68 -11.64
N ASP A 41 3.16 -9.40 -12.77
CA ASP A 41 3.78 -10.71 -12.93
C ASP A 41 5.32 -10.61 -12.89
N GLU A 42 5.87 -9.57 -13.52
CA GLU A 42 7.30 -9.26 -13.44
C GLU A 42 7.74 -8.93 -12.00
N LEU A 43 6.92 -8.21 -11.22
CA LEU A 43 7.21 -7.91 -9.81
C LEU A 43 7.15 -9.17 -8.94
N LYS A 44 6.17 -10.05 -9.15
CA LYS A 44 6.09 -11.35 -8.48
C LYS A 44 7.32 -12.19 -8.78
N GLN A 45 7.69 -12.31 -10.06
CA GLN A 45 8.87 -13.07 -10.47
C GLN A 45 10.15 -12.50 -9.84
N GLU A 46 10.32 -11.17 -9.81
CA GLU A 46 11.45 -10.53 -9.15
C GLU A 46 11.50 -10.88 -7.65
N ASN A 47 10.36 -10.77 -6.96
CA ASN A 47 10.26 -11.10 -5.54
C ASN A 47 10.54 -12.59 -5.28
N ASP A 48 10.00 -13.50 -6.10
CA ASP A 48 10.20 -14.94 -5.95
C ASP A 48 11.66 -15.36 -6.20
N LEU A 49 12.33 -14.77 -7.20
CA LEU A 49 13.76 -14.98 -7.44
C LEU A 49 14.61 -14.46 -6.28
N ARG A 50 14.26 -13.28 -5.74
CA ARG A 50 14.93 -12.74 -4.55
C ARG A 50 14.75 -13.62 -3.32
N ASP A 51 13.57 -14.22 -3.15
CA ASP A 51 13.33 -15.18 -2.07
C ASP A 51 14.13 -16.48 -2.23
N GLN A 52 14.55 -16.81 -3.46
CA GLN A 52 15.49 -17.90 -3.75
C GLN A 52 16.96 -17.47 -3.66
N GLY A 53 17.25 -16.22 -3.26
CA GLY A 53 18.60 -15.67 -3.16
C GLY A 53 19.22 -15.25 -4.50
N ILE A 54 18.44 -15.22 -5.58
CA ILE A 54 18.89 -14.80 -6.91
C ILE A 54 18.65 -13.29 -7.05
N VAL A 55 19.73 -12.51 -6.98
CA VAL A 55 19.66 -11.04 -7.07
C VAL A 55 19.65 -10.62 -8.55
N SER A 56 18.52 -10.09 -9.02
CA SER A 56 18.45 -9.38 -10.30
C SER A 56 18.74 -7.88 -10.11
N ALA A 57 19.29 -7.22 -11.12
CA ALA A 57 19.48 -5.77 -11.10
C ALA A 57 18.14 -5.04 -10.83
N PRO A 58 18.10 -4.00 -9.98
CA PRO A 58 16.88 -3.25 -9.71
C PRO A 58 16.34 -2.64 -11.01
N LYS A 59 15.08 -2.88 -11.33
CA LYS A 59 14.42 -2.20 -12.45
C LYS A 59 14.30 -0.70 -12.14
N PRO A 60 14.48 0.19 -13.13
CA PRO A 60 14.27 1.62 -12.93
C PRO A 60 12.88 1.92 -12.39
N PHE A 61 12.78 2.86 -11.46
CA PHE A 61 11.48 3.36 -11.01
C PHE A 61 10.76 4.04 -12.19
N LYS A 62 9.62 3.48 -12.60
CA LYS A 62 8.68 4.15 -13.50
C LYS A 62 7.80 5.09 -12.67
N SER A 63 7.70 6.35 -13.07
CA SER A 63 6.72 7.27 -12.49
C SER A 63 5.32 6.82 -12.89
N VAL A 64 4.51 6.42 -11.90
CA VAL A 64 3.16 5.88 -12.12
C VAL A 64 2.06 6.93 -12.10
N THR A 65 2.37 8.17 -11.70
CA THR A 65 1.34 9.22 -11.52
C THR A 65 0.65 9.57 -12.83
N ALA A 66 1.42 9.84 -13.89
CA ALA A 66 0.88 10.17 -15.20
C ALA A 66 0.13 8.98 -15.83
N GLU A 67 0.66 7.76 -15.65
CA GLU A 67 0.04 6.55 -16.15
C GLU A 67 -1.30 6.25 -15.47
N ASN A 68 -1.38 6.45 -14.15
CA ASN A 68 -2.61 6.27 -13.39
C ASN A 68 -3.65 7.33 -13.73
N ALA A 69 -3.23 8.60 -13.89
CA ALA A 69 -4.12 9.66 -14.34
C ALA A 69 -4.71 9.35 -15.74
N ALA A 70 -3.88 8.85 -16.66
CA ALA A 70 -4.34 8.43 -17.98
C ALA A 70 -5.30 7.22 -17.92
N LEU A 71 -5.09 6.28 -16.99
CA LEU A 71 -6.02 5.16 -16.79
C LEU A 71 -7.37 5.62 -16.26
N GLU A 72 -7.39 6.50 -15.26
CA GLU A 72 -8.66 7.01 -14.70
C GLU A 72 -9.43 7.86 -15.72
N ALA A 73 -8.72 8.67 -16.53
CA ALA A 73 -9.34 9.37 -17.65
C ALA A 73 -9.98 8.39 -18.66
N LEU A 74 -9.26 7.31 -19.02
CA LEU A 74 -9.78 6.30 -19.94
C LEU A 74 -11.01 5.55 -19.39
N LYS A 75 -11.04 5.24 -18.09
CA LYS A 75 -12.22 4.66 -17.44
C LYS A 75 -13.42 5.60 -17.53
N ALA A 76 -13.22 6.89 -17.27
CA ALA A 76 -14.25 7.90 -17.37
C ALA A 76 -14.76 8.07 -18.81
N ASP A 77 -13.87 8.06 -19.80
CA ASP A 77 -14.25 8.13 -21.23
C ASP A 77 -15.12 6.93 -21.63
N VAL A 78 -14.77 5.71 -21.19
CA VAL A 78 -15.57 4.50 -21.43
C VAL A 78 -16.96 4.64 -20.78
N GLU A 79 -17.03 5.08 -19.53
CA GLU A 79 -18.29 5.28 -18.80
C GLU A 79 -19.18 6.33 -19.47
N ASN A 80 -18.61 7.44 -19.89
CA ASN A 80 -19.32 8.51 -20.58
C ASN A 80 -19.90 8.02 -21.91
N VAL A 81 -19.12 7.29 -22.73
CA VAL A 81 -19.61 6.77 -24.02
C VAL A 81 -20.69 5.71 -23.82
N ILE A 82 -20.55 4.82 -22.83
CA ILE A 82 -21.58 3.85 -22.46
C ILE A 82 -22.87 4.58 -22.05
N THR A 83 -22.78 5.57 -21.18
CA THR A 83 -23.95 6.34 -20.69
C THR A 83 -24.64 7.09 -21.83
N ASN A 84 -23.88 7.75 -22.70
CA ASN A 84 -24.43 8.45 -23.86
C ASN A 84 -25.13 7.50 -24.85
N ARG A 85 -24.57 6.29 -25.06
CA ARG A 85 -25.19 5.28 -25.93
C ARG A 85 -26.49 4.73 -25.32
N ASP A 86 -26.53 4.53 -24.00
CA ASP A 86 -27.76 4.17 -23.28
C ASP A 86 -28.89 5.18 -23.49
N GLU A 87 -28.58 6.47 -23.41
CA GLU A 87 -29.56 7.55 -23.61
C GLU A 87 -30.10 7.56 -25.03
N LYS A 88 -29.23 7.42 -26.04
CA LYS A 88 -29.63 7.33 -27.44
C LYS A 88 -30.53 6.11 -27.71
N ILE A 89 -30.22 4.95 -27.13
CA ILE A 89 -31.05 3.74 -27.28
C ILE A 89 -32.45 3.99 -26.69
N LYS A 90 -32.55 4.64 -25.53
CA LYS A 90 -33.85 5.02 -24.93
C LYS A 90 -34.63 6.00 -25.81
N GLU A 91 -33.95 6.93 -26.48
CA GLU A 91 -34.58 7.85 -27.43
C GLU A 91 -35.15 7.12 -28.65
N ILE A 92 -34.39 6.18 -29.23
CA ILE A 92 -34.85 5.31 -30.33
C ILE A 92 -36.07 4.49 -29.90
N GLU A 93 -36.04 3.90 -28.70
CA GLU A 93 -37.17 3.15 -28.15
C GLU A 93 -38.42 4.03 -27.98
N LYS A 94 -38.24 5.28 -27.52
CA LYS A 94 -39.34 6.25 -27.41
C LYS A 94 -39.96 6.56 -28.77
N LEU A 95 -39.14 6.82 -29.81
CA LEU A 95 -39.62 7.08 -31.17
C LEU A 95 -40.38 5.89 -31.76
N TYR A 96 -39.87 4.68 -31.54
CA TYR A 96 -40.57 3.45 -31.90
C TYR A 96 -41.95 3.35 -31.23
N ASN A 97 -42.02 3.62 -29.92
CA ASN A 97 -43.28 3.61 -29.17
C ASN A 97 -44.26 4.70 -29.65
N GLU A 98 -43.79 5.88 -30.03
CA GLU A 98 -44.62 6.94 -30.62
C GLU A 98 -45.16 6.55 -32.00
N ARG A 99 -44.33 5.93 -32.84
CA ARG A 99 -44.75 5.39 -34.13
C ARG A 99 -45.85 4.34 -33.98
N ARG A 100 -45.70 3.41 -33.02
CA ARG A 100 -46.70 2.36 -32.75
C ARG A 100 -48.07 2.90 -32.35
N LYS A 101 -48.15 4.10 -31.77
CA LYS A 101 -49.44 4.76 -31.49
C LYS A 101 -50.16 5.17 -32.78
N LYS A 102 -49.40 5.55 -33.82
CA LYS A 102 -49.91 6.01 -35.13
C LYS A 102 -50.15 4.84 -36.08
N VAL A 103 -49.21 3.90 -36.15
CA VAL A 103 -49.25 2.71 -37.01
C VAL A 103 -49.41 1.46 -36.14
N LYS A 104 -50.66 1.04 -35.94
CA LYS A 104 -51.03 -0.02 -34.99
C LYS A 104 -50.72 -1.45 -35.47
N SER A 105 -50.44 -1.64 -36.77
CA SER A 105 -50.12 -2.97 -37.30
C SER A 105 -48.79 -3.45 -36.76
N LYS A 106 -48.80 -4.59 -36.05
CA LYS A 106 -47.59 -5.27 -35.58
C LYS A 106 -46.79 -5.92 -36.72
N GLN A 107 -47.42 -6.14 -37.87
CA GLN A 107 -46.80 -6.71 -39.07
C GLN A 107 -46.33 -5.63 -40.05
N ASP A 108 -46.41 -4.35 -39.68
CA ASP A 108 -45.81 -3.27 -40.47
C ASP A 108 -44.30 -3.55 -40.63
N PRO A 109 -43.77 -3.71 -41.86
CA PRO A 109 -42.37 -4.07 -42.07
C PRO A 109 -41.39 -3.12 -41.39
N VAL A 110 -41.74 -1.84 -41.33
CA VAL A 110 -40.92 -0.80 -40.69
C VAL A 110 -40.90 -0.96 -39.17
N ASN A 111 -42.04 -1.29 -38.54
CA ASN A 111 -42.09 -1.59 -37.12
C ASN A 111 -41.29 -2.84 -36.74
N VAL A 112 -41.25 -3.86 -37.59
CA VAL A 112 -40.45 -5.08 -37.37
C VAL A 112 -38.95 -4.75 -37.40
N ILE A 113 -38.50 -4.06 -38.46
CA ILE A 113 -37.10 -3.63 -38.61
C ILE A 113 -36.63 -2.81 -37.40
N TYR A 114 -37.47 -1.93 -36.87
CA TYR A 114 -37.13 -1.12 -35.70
C TYR A 114 -37.03 -1.91 -34.41
N LEU A 115 -37.91 -2.88 -34.20
CA LEU A 115 -37.84 -3.75 -33.04
C LEU A 115 -36.53 -4.53 -33.05
N ASP A 116 -36.19 -5.14 -34.18
CA ASP A 116 -34.95 -5.92 -34.34
C ASP A 116 -33.70 -5.05 -34.10
N ALA A 117 -33.69 -3.81 -34.60
CA ALA A 117 -32.61 -2.87 -34.38
C ALA A 117 -32.46 -2.49 -32.90
N ILE A 118 -33.57 -2.21 -32.20
CA ILE A 118 -33.55 -1.88 -30.77
C ILE A 118 -33.04 -3.07 -29.95
N GLU A 119 -33.50 -4.29 -30.25
CA GLU A 119 -33.05 -5.51 -29.57
C GLU A 119 -31.54 -5.74 -29.75
N LEU A 120 -31.04 -5.55 -30.97
CA LEU A 120 -29.60 -5.63 -31.26
C LEU A 120 -28.81 -4.57 -30.46
N LEU A 121 -29.26 -3.31 -30.47
CA LEU A 121 -28.61 -2.23 -29.75
C LEU A 121 -28.53 -2.50 -28.24
N TYR A 122 -29.60 -2.98 -27.62
CA TYR A 122 -29.58 -3.35 -26.21
C TYR A 122 -28.64 -4.51 -25.91
N LYS A 123 -28.61 -5.52 -26.78
CA LYS A 123 -27.70 -6.67 -26.64
C LYS A 123 -26.24 -6.23 -26.67
N GLU A 124 -25.85 -5.48 -27.70
CA GLU A 124 -24.47 -4.99 -27.85
C GLU A 124 -24.07 -4.09 -26.67
N GLN A 125 -24.98 -3.22 -26.24
CA GLN A 125 -24.74 -2.33 -25.12
C GLN A 125 -24.58 -3.09 -23.79
N GLN A 126 -25.32 -4.18 -23.61
CA GLN A 126 -25.16 -5.06 -22.44
C GLN A 126 -23.80 -5.77 -22.47
N GLU A 127 -23.32 -6.21 -23.63
CA GLU A 127 -21.99 -6.80 -23.79
C GLU A 127 -20.88 -5.80 -23.44
N ALA A 128 -20.99 -4.55 -23.90
CA ALA A 128 -20.05 -3.47 -23.58
C ALA A 128 -19.99 -3.17 -22.07
N LYS A 129 -21.15 -3.11 -21.39
CA LYS A 129 -21.22 -2.91 -19.93
C LYS A 129 -20.53 -4.04 -19.15
N ARG A 130 -20.79 -5.29 -19.54
CA ARG A 130 -20.14 -6.45 -18.91
C ARG A 130 -18.63 -6.42 -19.12
N ALA A 131 -18.17 -6.02 -20.30
CA ALA A 131 -16.74 -5.86 -20.58
C ALA A 131 -16.12 -4.76 -19.70
N GLN A 132 -16.77 -3.59 -19.59
CA GLN A 132 -16.34 -2.50 -18.72
C GLN A 132 -16.24 -2.96 -17.25
N GLU A 133 -17.30 -3.54 -16.70
CA GLU A 133 -17.35 -4.02 -15.31
C GLU A 133 -16.21 -5.01 -15.03
N ARG A 134 -16.01 -5.98 -15.93
CA ARG A 134 -14.91 -6.95 -15.82
C ARG A 134 -13.54 -6.28 -15.83
N LEU A 135 -13.31 -5.35 -16.75
CA LEU A 135 -12.02 -4.65 -16.88
C LEU A 135 -11.72 -3.80 -15.64
N VAL A 136 -12.72 -3.05 -15.15
CA VAL A 136 -12.58 -2.22 -13.96
C VAL A 136 -12.31 -3.08 -12.72
N SER A 137 -13.05 -4.18 -12.53
CA SER A 137 -12.81 -5.11 -11.42
C SER A 137 -11.39 -5.70 -11.47
N THR A 138 -10.98 -6.18 -12.65
CA THR A 138 -9.64 -6.78 -12.82
C THR A 138 -8.53 -5.77 -12.53
N LEU A 139 -8.71 -4.50 -12.92
CA LEU A 139 -7.75 -3.43 -12.62
C LEU A 139 -7.62 -3.16 -11.13
N GLU A 140 -8.70 -3.23 -10.36
CA GLU A 140 -8.65 -3.07 -8.90
C GLU A 140 -7.96 -4.26 -8.24
N ASP A 141 -8.24 -5.49 -8.69
CA ASP A 141 -7.55 -6.69 -8.20
C ASP A 141 -6.03 -6.62 -8.45
N ILE A 142 -5.63 -6.20 -9.66
CA ILE A 142 -4.21 -6.00 -10.01
C ILE A 142 -3.57 -4.96 -9.09
N LYS A 143 -4.26 -3.85 -8.81
CA LYS A 143 -3.76 -2.79 -7.93
C LYS A 143 -3.54 -3.31 -6.51
N ILE A 144 -4.51 -4.02 -5.94
CA ILE A 144 -4.39 -4.63 -4.60
C ILE A 144 -3.21 -5.61 -4.57
N ALA A 145 -3.11 -6.50 -5.55
CA ALA A 145 -2.02 -7.47 -5.64
C ALA A 145 -0.64 -6.79 -5.78
N THR A 146 -0.56 -5.71 -6.56
CA THR A 146 0.67 -4.93 -6.73
C THR A 146 1.14 -4.32 -5.42
N ASP A 147 0.22 -3.75 -4.63
CA ASP A 147 0.55 -3.16 -3.33
C ASP A 147 1.02 -4.21 -2.32
N ILE A 148 0.49 -5.42 -2.37
CA ILE A 148 0.95 -6.55 -1.57
C ILE A 148 2.41 -6.88 -1.91
N GLU A 149 2.74 -7.05 -3.19
CA GLU A 149 4.10 -7.37 -3.62
C GLU A 149 5.10 -6.24 -3.35
N ARG A 150 4.68 -4.98 -3.44
CA ARG A 150 5.51 -3.83 -3.03
C ARG A 150 5.84 -3.88 -1.53
N LYS A 151 4.84 -4.17 -0.68
CA LYS A 151 5.05 -4.32 0.76
C LYS A 151 5.97 -5.49 1.09
N ARG A 152 5.84 -6.63 0.39
CA ARG A 152 6.75 -7.78 0.51
C ARG A 152 8.19 -7.37 0.23
N ARG A 153 8.43 -6.63 -0.87
CA ARG A 153 9.75 -6.13 -1.25
C ARG A 153 10.38 -5.21 -0.18
N ILE A 154 9.59 -4.29 0.38
CA ILE A 154 10.05 -3.35 1.41
C ILE A 154 10.41 -4.10 2.69
N LYS A 155 9.51 -4.98 3.17
CA LYS A 155 9.74 -5.78 4.37
C LYS A 155 11.01 -6.62 4.24
N LYS A 156 11.22 -7.23 3.07
CA LYS A 156 12.41 -8.05 2.79
C LYS A 156 13.68 -7.22 2.69
N ALA A 157 13.66 -6.04 2.06
CA ALA A 157 14.81 -5.14 2.05
C ALA A 157 15.23 -4.69 3.45
N ASN A 158 14.26 -4.44 4.35
CA ASN A 158 14.54 -4.11 5.76
C ASN A 158 15.13 -5.30 6.53
N TYR A 159 14.74 -6.53 6.18
CA TYR A 159 15.24 -7.76 6.78
C TYR A 159 16.61 -8.19 6.21
N ASP A 160 16.84 -8.09 4.91
CA ASP A 160 18.11 -8.48 4.28
C ASP A 160 19.26 -7.53 4.70
N ASN A 161 18.95 -6.26 5.01
CA ASN A 161 19.89 -5.32 5.60
C ASN A 161 19.93 -5.41 7.15
N GLU A 162 19.20 -6.33 7.77
CA GLU A 162 19.17 -6.45 9.23
C GLU A 162 20.52 -6.90 9.79
N ASP A 163 21.20 -7.84 9.15
CA ASP A 163 22.53 -8.29 9.58
C ASP A 163 23.58 -7.19 9.40
N ASP A 164 23.58 -6.49 8.27
CA ASP A 164 24.48 -5.36 8.00
C ASP A 164 24.21 -4.18 8.94
N ARG A 165 22.94 -3.83 9.17
CA ARG A 165 22.52 -2.83 10.16
C ARG A 165 22.97 -3.26 11.55
N TYR A 166 22.66 -4.50 11.95
CA TYR A 166 23.05 -5.04 13.26
C TYR A 166 24.56 -4.97 13.46
N ASN A 167 25.36 -5.36 12.47
CA ASN A 167 26.82 -5.32 12.56
C ASN A 167 27.35 -3.87 12.72
N LYS A 168 26.80 -2.91 11.98
CA LYS A 168 27.13 -1.48 12.13
C LYS A 168 26.72 -0.93 13.50
N ASP A 169 25.51 -1.26 13.93
CA ASP A 169 24.94 -0.89 15.23
C ASP A 169 25.81 -1.43 16.39
N ARG A 170 26.26 -2.68 16.29
CA ARG A 170 27.18 -3.29 17.26
C ARG A 170 28.53 -2.60 17.27
N ALA A 171 29.08 -2.27 16.10
CA ALA A 171 30.35 -1.56 16.00
C ALA A 171 30.26 -0.16 16.60
N ALA A 172 29.18 0.58 16.35
CA ALA A 172 28.92 1.90 16.94
C ALA A 172 28.80 1.83 18.45
N LEU A 173 28.03 0.87 18.99
CA LEU A 173 27.90 0.70 20.44
C LEU A 173 29.24 0.37 21.11
N ASN A 174 30.03 -0.52 20.51
CA ASN A 174 31.35 -0.88 21.05
C ASN A 174 32.29 0.33 21.05
N TYR A 175 32.32 1.09 19.94
CA TYR A 175 33.09 2.33 19.87
C TYR A 175 32.67 3.31 20.96
N ILE A 176 31.37 3.57 21.14
CA ILE A 176 30.85 4.48 22.17
C ILE A 176 31.30 4.02 23.57
N LYS A 177 31.19 2.72 23.88
CA LYS A 177 31.60 2.18 25.18
C LYS A 177 33.10 2.32 25.44
N GLU A 178 33.94 2.19 24.41
CA GLU A 178 35.40 2.26 24.51
C GLU A 178 35.94 3.69 24.49
N SER A 179 35.34 4.57 23.69
CA SER A 179 35.83 5.94 23.47
C SER A 179 35.30 6.96 24.46
N THR A 180 34.17 6.67 25.11
CA THR A 180 33.50 7.65 25.98
C THR A 180 34.06 7.60 27.39
N ALA A 181 34.76 8.67 27.79
CA ALA A 181 35.20 8.85 29.16
C ALA A 181 34.03 9.19 30.09
N VAL A 182 34.13 8.77 31.35
CA VAL A 182 33.19 9.19 32.40
C VAL A 182 33.32 10.70 32.60
N SER A 183 32.18 11.39 32.64
CA SER A 183 32.12 12.84 32.83
C SER A 183 32.63 13.24 34.21
N ALA A 184 33.45 14.29 34.28
CA ALA A 184 33.88 14.89 35.54
C ALA A 184 32.74 15.67 36.22
N GLU A 185 31.80 16.20 35.43
CA GLU A 185 30.60 16.88 35.92
C GLU A 185 29.41 15.93 35.92
N PRO A 186 28.64 15.82 37.03
CA PRO A 186 27.47 14.98 37.10
C PRO A 186 26.40 15.41 36.09
N LEU A 187 25.96 14.47 35.25
CA LEU A 187 24.83 14.68 34.33
C LEU A 187 23.49 14.66 35.09
N THR A 188 22.52 15.39 34.56
CA THR A 188 21.17 15.57 35.09
C THR A 188 20.13 15.01 34.12
N GLU A 189 18.86 14.88 34.55
CA GLU A 189 17.78 14.38 33.68
C GLU A 189 17.61 15.21 32.40
N SER A 190 17.77 16.54 32.49
CA SER A 190 17.63 17.44 31.34
C SER A 190 18.70 17.25 30.26
N ASP A 191 19.79 16.56 30.59
CA ASP A 191 20.82 16.24 29.62
C ASP A 191 20.41 15.09 28.70
N PHE A 192 19.37 14.32 29.03
CA PHE A 192 18.95 13.14 28.28
C PHE A 192 17.72 13.40 27.41
N ASP A 193 17.82 13.03 26.13
CA ASP A 193 16.67 12.90 25.23
C ASP A 193 16.20 11.45 25.28
N PHE A 194 15.04 11.19 25.88
CA PHE A 194 14.50 9.83 26.04
C PHE A 194 13.72 9.35 24.81
N GLY A 195 13.47 10.24 23.85
CA GLY A 195 12.62 9.99 22.70
C GLY A 195 11.19 9.60 23.11
N ASP A 196 10.69 8.48 22.57
CA ASP A 196 9.32 8.04 22.79
C ASP A 196 9.13 7.43 24.19
N VAL A 197 8.65 8.24 25.12
CA VAL A 197 8.37 7.83 26.50
C VAL A 197 7.25 6.79 26.55
N GLN A 198 7.53 5.64 27.16
CA GLN A 198 6.58 4.55 27.34
C GLN A 198 5.86 4.67 28.68
N SER A 199 4.52 4.55 28.68
CA SER A 199 3.69 4.64 29.89
C SER A 199 3.19 3.30 30.42
N ASN A 200 3.23 2.24 29.60
CA ASN A 200 2.75 0.89 29.92
C ASN A 200 3.75 -0.17 29.46
N ILE A 201 3.57 -1.43 29.91
CA ILE A 201 4.37 -2.56 29.43
C ILE A 201 4.05 -2.78 27.95
N GLN A 202 5.04 -2.59 27.07
CA GLN A 202 4.91 -2.85 25.64
C GLN A 202 5.28 -4.30 25.33
N ILE A 203 4.53 -4.94 24.43
CA ILE A 203 4.87 -6.25 23.88
C ILE A 203 5.32 -6.05 22.44
N VAL A 204 6.55 -6.43 22.13
CA VAL A 204 7.12 -6.48 20.78
C VAL A 204 7.38 -7.94 20.43
N LYS A 205 7.18 -8.28 19.15
CA LYS A 205 7.23 -9.67 18.67
C LYS A 205 8.23 -9.83 17.56
N ASN A 206 8.84 -11.00 17.47
CA ASN A 206 9.77 -11.37 16.39
C ASN A 206 10.92 -10.37 16.23
N VAL A 207 11.52 -9.93 17.34
CA VAL A 207 12.69 -9.04 17.35
C VAL A 207 13.91 -9.90 17.05
N ALA A 208 14.47 -9.74 15.85
CA ALA A 208 15.67 -10.45 15.45
C ALA A 208 16.87 -10.08 16.33
N LYS A 209 17.76 -11.05 16.57
CA LYS A 209 19.00 -10.88 17.37
C LYS A 209 18.78 -10.42 18.82
N ALA A 210 17.56 -10.47 19.32
CA ALA A 210 17.21 -10.31 20.73
C ALA A 210 16.55 -11.60 21.24
N GLU A 211 16.67 -11.89 22.54
CA GLU A 211 16.03 -13.05 23.15
C GLU A 211 14.65 -12.67 23.72
N SER A 212 13.72 -13.64 23.79
CA SER A 212 12.48 -13.46 24.54
C SER A 212 12.79 -13.12 26.01
N GLY A 213 12.03 -12.19 26.59
CA GLY A 213 12.25 -11.73 27.97
C GLY A 213 11.70 -10.34 28.24
N TYR A 214 12.03 -9.80 29.42
CA TYR A 214 11.61 -8.49 29.92
C TYR A 214 12.81 -7.54 30.01
N TYR A 215 12.79 -6.48 29.21
CA TYR A 215 13.88 -5.52 29.05
C TYR A 215 13.56 -4.23 29.79
N MET A 216 14.51 -3.73 30.58
CA MET A 216 14.44 -2.42 31.24
C MET A 216 14.87 -1.35 30.25
N VAL A 217 13.93 -0.86 29.46
CA VAL A 217 14.14 0.14 28.41
C VAL A 217 14.20 1.52 29.03
N ILE A 218 15.28 2.24 28.75
CA ILE A 218 15.56 3.57 29.29
C ILE A 218 15.34 4.68 28.26
N ALA A 219 15.38 4.39 26.96
CA ALA A 219 15.05 5.34 25.90
C ALA A 219 14.62 4.63 24.61
N VAL A 220 13.85 5.34 23.77
CA VAL A 220 13.35 4.81 22.48
C VAL A 220 13.52 5.87 21.39
N HIS A 221 14.28 5.56 20.34
CA HIS A 221 14.55 6.49 19.23
C HIS A 221 14.31 5.84 17.88
N ALA A 222 13.86 6.62 16.90
CA ALA A 222 13.76 6.18 15.50
C ALA A 222 15.06 6.41 14.71
N ASP A 223 15.90 7.34 15.19
CA ASP A 223 17.10 7.81 14.50
C ASP A 223 18.39 7.31 15.19
N GLU A 224 19.39 6.94 14.37
CA GLU A 224 20.69 6.43 14.83
C GLU A 224 21.50 7.49 15.59
N ALA A 225 21.46 8.76 15.18
CA ALA A 225 22.22 9.81 15.84
C ALA A 225 21.63 10.16 17.21
N GLN A 226 20.30 10.15 17.34
CA GLN A 226 19.64 10.31 18.64
C GLN A 226 19.98 9.15 19.59
N ARG A 227 19.92 7.91 19.08
CA ARG A 227 20.34 6.72 19.83
C ARG A 227 21.78 6.86 20.34
N ASP A 228 22.72 7.19 19.45
CA ASP A 228 24.14 7.27 19.78
C ASP A 228 24.43 8.42 20.75
N ALA A 229 23.73 9.54 20.63
CA ALA A 229 23.81 10.64 21.58
C ALA A 229 23.35 10.23 22.99
N PHE A 230 22.24 9.49 23.09
CA PHE A 230 21.76 8.97 24.37
C PHE A 230 22.76 7.96 24.97
N LEU A 231 23.22 6.99 24.18
CA LEU A 231 24.21 5.98 24.60
C LEU A 231 25.49 6.64 25.13
N THR A 232 26.01 7.62 24.40
CA THR A 232 27.22 8.37 24.79
C THR A 232 27.02 9.05 26.14
N LYS A 233 25.90 9.74 26.35
CA LYS A 233 25.60 10.40 27.64
C LYS A 233 25.42 9.40 28.78
N ALA A 234 24.80 8.26 28.51
CA ALA A 234 24.61 7.22 29.52
C ALA A 234 25.94 6.60 29.93
N VAL A 235 26.83 6.31 28.98
CA VAL A 235 28.20 5.83 29.27
C VAL A 235 29.01 6.89 30.00
N ALA A 236 28.92 8.16 29.59
CA ALA A 236 29.56 9.27 30.30
C ALA A 236 29.04 9.45 31.75
N ALA A 237 27.77 9.12 32.01
CA ALA A 237 27.18 9.05 33.34
C ALA A 237 27.56 7.78 34.14
N GLY A 238 28.44 6.93 33.59
CA GLY A 238 28.95 5.72 34.24
C GLY A 238 28.12 4.46 34.03
N GLN A 239 27.13 4.46 33.11
CA GLN A 239 26.39 3.24 32.78
C GLN A 239 27.19 2.38 31.78
N SER A 240 27.87 1.35 32.29
CA SER A 240 28.60 0.40 31.46
C SER A 240 27.73 -0.73 30.91
N ASN A 241 26.64 -1.09 31.61
CA ASN A 241 25.72 -2.13 31.20
C ASN A 241 24.54 -1.52 30.44
N ILE A 242 24.82 -1.11 29.20
CA ILE A 242 23.83 -0.54 28.27
C ILE A 242 23.89 -1.27 26.94
N ASP A 243 22.74 -1.53 26.35
CA ASP A 243 22.62 -2.16 25.04
C ASP A 243 21.31 -1.71 24.37
N PHE A 244 21.06 -2.14 23.14
CA PHE A 244 19.81 -1.87 22.45
C PHE A 244 19.45 -2.98 21.48
N PHE A 245 18.16 -3.05 21.14
CA PHE A 245 17.67 -3.83 20.01
C PHE A 245 16.90 -2.92 19.05
N TYR A 246 16.79 -3.33 17.79
CA TYR A 246 15.97 -2.65 16.80
C TYR A 246 14.73 -3.48 16.51
N ASP A 247 13.54 -2.89 16.65
CA ASP A 247 12.29 -3.51 16.22
C ASP A 247 11.95 -3.04 14.80
N VAL A 248 12.05 -3.96 13.84
CA VAL A 248 11.72 -3.70 12.43
C VAL A 248 10.25 -3.33 12.23
N THR A 249 9.35 -3.74 13.14
CA THR A 249 7.92 -3.44 13.01
C THR A 249 7.63 -1.97 13.30
N SER A 250 8.20 -1.42 14.37
CA SER A 250 8.05 -0.01 14.72
C SER A 250 9.12 0.90 14.12
N SER A 251 10.16 0.34 13.51
CA SER A 251 11.35 1.03 13.01
C SER A 251 12.05 1.86 14.10
N LYS A 252 12.17 1.29 15.32
CA LYS A 252 12.73 1.99 16.49
C LYS A 252 13.81 1.18 17.19
N TYR A 253 14.78 1.91 17.73
CA TYR A 253 15.78 1.45 18.68
C TYR A 253 15.25 1.53 20.10
N PHE A 254 15.31 0.42 20.81
CA PHE A 254 14.96 0.32 22.23
C PHE A 254 16.25 0.15 23.02
N ILE A 255 16.66 1.19 23.73
CA ILE A 255 17.87 1.20 24.54
C ILE A 255 17.52 0.66 25.92
N TYR A 256 18.23 -0.36 26.39
CA TYR A 256 17.98 -1.02 27.66
C TYR A 256 19.25 -1.19 28.49
N SER A 257 19.07 -1.34 29.81
CA SER A 257 20.19 -1.59 30.74
C SER A 257 20.21 -3.00 31.30
N GLN A 258 19.06 -3.69 31.34
CA GLN A 258 18.94 -5.03 31.92
C GLN A 258 17.88 -5.87 31.19
N LYS A 259 18.10 -7.18 31.14
CA LYS A 259 17.16 -8.20 30.68
C LYS A 259 16.83 -9.15 31.85
N PHE A 260 15.58 -9.54 31.96
CA PHE A 260 15.10 -10.56 32.89
C PHE A 260 14.28 -11.60 32.14
N ASP A 261 14.34 -12.86 32.57
CA ASP A 261 13.53 -13.92 31.97
C ASP A 261 12.10 -13.95 32.54
N TYR A 262 11.90 -13.42 33.76
CA TYR A 262 10.62 -13.48 34.49
C TYR A 262 10.11 -12.09 34.90
N ILE A 263 8.79 -11.91 34.83
CA ILE A 263 8.12 -10.63 35.13
C ILE A 263 8.28 -10.21 36.60
N GLU A 264 8.35 -11.15 37.54
CA GLU A 264 8.45 -10.87 38.96
C GLU A 264 9.81 -10.24 39.31
N THR A 265 10.87 -10.69 38.66
CA THR A 265 12.22 -10.12 38.81
C THR A 265 12.31 -8.76 38.14
N ALA A 266 11.78 -8.63 36.92
CA ALA A 266 11.76 -7.37 36.19
C ALA A 266 10.98 -6.28 36.93
N SER A 267 9.81 -6.63 37.47
CA SER A 267 8.97 -5.72 38.25
C SER A 267 9.64 -5.26 39.55
N ARG A 268 10.40 -6.14 40.21
CA ARG A 268 11.20 -5.76 41.39
C ARG A 268 12.31 -4.79 41.01
N ALA A 269 13.02 -5.05 39.91
CA ALA A 269 14.07 -4.17 39.43
C ALA A 269 13.53 -2.77 39.08
N LEU A 270 12.39 -2.70 38.39
CA LEU A 270 11.75 -1.43 38.04
C LEU A 270 11.32 -0.63 39.29
N LYS A 271 10.82 -1.31 40.33
CA LYS A 271 10.47 -0.68 41.61
C LYS A 271 11.69 -0.20 42.40
N ASN A 272 12.80 -0.92 42.29
CA ASN A 272 14.05 -0.64 43.00
C ASN A 272 15.07 0.09 42.11
N LYS A 273 14.63 0.73 41.03
CA LYS A 273 15.52 1.45 40.11
C LYS A 273 16.28 2.53 40.87
N ASN A 274 17.55 2.71 40.54
CA ASN A 274 18.34 3.79 41.13
C ASN A 274 17.86 5.16 40.60
N ASN A 275 18.28 6.23 41.27
CA ASN A 275 17.95 7.60 40.88
C ASN A 275 18.94 8.19 39.86
N ALA A 276 19.63 7.34 39.08
CA ALA A 276 20.49 7.84 38.03
C ALA A 276 19.67 8.58 36.96
N PRO A 277 20.17 9.68 36.39
CA PRO A 277 19.40 10.56 35.51
C PRO A 277 18.87 9.82 34.27
N TYR A 278 19.66 8.92 33.70
CA TYR A 278 19.28 8.10 32.53
C TYR A 278 18.16 7.08 32.82
N ASN A 279 17.77 6.85 34.08
CA ASN A 279 16.70 5.93 34.46
C ASN A 279 15.35 6.62 34.74
N SER A 280 15.26 7.95 34.57
CA SER A 280 14.07 8.73 34.95
C SER A 280 12.82 8.25 34.21
N LYS A 281 12.93 7.97 32.90
CA LYS A 281 11.86 7.44 32.03
C LYS A 281 11.93 5.92 31.79
N MET A 282 12.63 5.18 32.65
CA MET A 282 12.73 3.73 32.53
C MET A 282 11.35 3.06 32.51
N SER A 283 11.17 2.15 31.56
CA SER A 283 9.97 1.35 31.32
C SER A 283 10.34 -0.13 31.10
N MET A 284 9.33 -0.99 31.04
CA MET A 284 9.53 -2.42 30.79
C MET A 284 8.93 -2.80 29.43
N VAL A 285 9.71 -3.50 28.61
CA VAL A 285 9.27 -4.02 27.31
C VAL A 285 9.44 -5.54 27.31
N ARG A 286 8.41 -6.27 26.88
CA ARG A 286 8.43 -7.72 26.72
C ARG A 286 8.69 -8.07 25.26
N ILE A 287 9.72 -8.89 25.01
CA ILE A 287 9.97 -9.50 23.71
C ILE A 287 9.37 -10.91 23.69
N GLU A 288 8.60 -11.21 22.63
CA GLU A 288 8.04 -12.53 22.32
C GLU A 288 8.50 -12.97 20.91
N ASN A 289 9.51 -13.84 20.85
CA ASN A 289 9.98 -14.48 19.62
C ASN A 289 9.45 -15.91 19.47
#